data_AF-A0A969RXD9-F1
#
_entry.id   AF-A0A969RXD9-F1
#
_cell.length_a   1.000
_cell.length_b   1.000
_cell.length_c   1.000
_cell.angle_alpha   90.00
_cell.angle_beta   90.00
_cell.angle_gamma   90.00
#
_symmetry.space_group_name_H-M   'P 1'
#
loop_
_entity.id
_entity.type
_entity.pdbx_description
1 polymer ?
#
loop_
_entity_poly.entity_id
_entity_poly.type
_entity_poly.pdbx_seq_one_letter_code
_entity_poly.pdbx_strand_id
1 'polypeptide(L)'
;MSFDDVILERNIALNSVGGAIDLAQNSRLTLNNSRVDKNQAADQGGGLSLEEQAQVMITNTVFNGNQARTDGGAIASSSSNANALMISGVGIAGNFAGGDGGGIYNQGRLSLSDTFVNQNTANRGAGIATIGSNSSATLNFFAVNDNIATGWGGGLFNQSGTVNLADGSLNQNSSANNGGGLWVNGGTIATNRVELAGNQAGSFGGGGFLRIPSPVSNPLTFWVTRPPFRAVVSSSNAQMHRL
;
A
#
# COMPACT_ATOMS: atom_id res chain seq x y z
N MET A 1 -5.60 18.01 -15.65
CA MET A 1 -6.88 18.36 -15.00
C MET A 1 -6.61 18.64 -13.53
N SER A 2 -7.34 19.57 -12.91
CA SER A 2 -7.29 19.81 -11.46
C SER A 2 -8.70 19.69 -10.89
N PHE A 3 -8.83 19.04 -9.74
CA PHE A 3 -10.02 19.02 -8.91
C PHE A 3 -9.66 19.56 -7.54
N ASP A 4 -10.40 20.57 -7.11
CA ASP A 4 -10.22 21.25 -5.84
C ASP A 4 -11.59 21.32 -5.16
N ASP A 5 -11.67 20.93 -3.89
CA ASP A 5 -12.90 20.96 -3.08
C ASP A 5 -14.06 20.12 -3.64
N VAL A 6 -13.77 18.97 -4.27
CA VAL A 6 -14.80 18.11 -4.86
C VAL A 6 -15.11 16.88 -4.02
N ILE A 7 -16.33 16.38 -4.16
CA ILE A 7 -16.77 15.09 -3.62
C ILE A 7 -17.14 14.19 -4.80
N LEU A 8 -16.42 13.08 -4.94
CA LEU A 8 -16.67 12.04 -5.92
C LEU A 8 -17.14 10.81 -5.17
N GLU A 9 -18.46 10.59 -5.12
CA GLU A 9 -19.01 9.51 -4.32
C GLU A 9 -20.03 8.63 -5.04
N ARG A 10 -20.04 7.34 -4.68
CA ARG A 10 -21.01 6.34 -5.15
C ARG A 10 -21.09 6.18 -6.67
N ASN A 11 -19.99 6.43 -7.36
CA ASN A 11 -19.88 6.15 -8.79
C ASN A 11 -19.56 4.66 -9.02
N ILE A 12 -20.06 4.09 -10.11
CA ILE A 12 -19.91 2.67 -10.42
C ILE A 12 -19.43 2.49 -11.87
N ALA A 13 -18.23 1.95 -12.04
CA ALA A 13 -17.71 1.47 -13.31
C ALA A 13 -18.04 -0.03 -13.48
N LEU A 14 -19.15 -0.34 -14.17
CA LEU A 14 -19.72 -1.69 -14.24
C LEU A 14 -18.86 -2.72 -14.99
N ASN A 15 -18.02 -2.29 -15.93
CA ASN A 15 -17.18 -3.16 -16.75
C ASN A 15 -15.80 -2.54 -17.00
N SER A 16 -15.32 -1.71 -16.09
CA SER A 16 -14.09 -0.93 -16.28
C SER A 16 -13.38 -0.66 -14.96
N VAL A 17 -12.28 0.09 -15.06
CA VAL A 17 -11.45 0.57 -13.97
C VAL A 17 -11.93 1.95 -13.50
N GLY A 18 -11.38 2.46 -12.40
CA GLY A 18 -11.53 3.86 -12.02
C GLY A 18 -12.96 4.23 -11.64
N GLY A 19 -13.47 3.67 -10.53
CA GLY A 19 -14.88 3.82 -10.17
C GLY A 19 -15.34 5.27 -10.05
N ALA A 20 -14.45 6.19 -9.66
CA ALA A 20 -14.68 7.64 -9.75
C ALA A 20 -13.92 8.31 -10.90
N ILE A 21 -12.65 7.97 -11.05
CA ILE A 21 -11.75 8.58 -12.04
C ILE A 21 -10.91 7.48 -12.69
N ASP A 22 -10.83 7.51 -14.00
CA ASP A 22 -9.88 6.74 -14.80
C ASP A 22 -8.95 7.70 -15.57
N LEU A 23 -7.65 7.42 -15.55
CA LEU A 23 -6.62 8.20 -16.22
C LEU A 23 -5.74 7.29 -17.07
N ALA A 24 -5.64 7.60 -18.36
CA ALA A 24 -4.78 6.90 -19.32
C ALA A 24 -3.98 7.89 -20.18
N GLN A 25 -3.16 7.39 -21.11
CA GLN A 25 -2.53 8.16 -22.20
C GLN A 25 -1.77 9.42 -21.75
N ASN A 26 -0.82 9.29 -20.82
CA ASN A 26 -0.02 10.42 -20.31
C ASN A 26 -0.84 11.53 -19.61
N SER A 27 -2.06 11.21 -19.17
CA SER A 27 -2.91 12.15 -18.46
C SER A 27 -2.29 12.65 -17.16
N ARG A 28 -2.61 13.89 -16.82
CA ARG A 28 -2.19 14.52 -15.55
C ARG A 28 -3.38 14.94 -14.73
N LEU A 29 -3.38 14.56 -13.46
CA LEU A 29 -4.40 14.95 -12.49
C LEU A 29 -3.76 15.56 -11.24
N THR A 30 -4.33 16.68 -10.78
CA THR A 30 -4.19 17.16 -9.41
C THR A 30 -5.52 16.99 -8.71
N LEU A 31 -5.52 16.37 -7.53
CA LEU A 31 -6.70 16.23 -6.67
C LEU A 31 -6.37 16.79 -5.29
N ASN A 32 -7.04 17.87 -4.91
CA ASN A 32 -6.72 18.61 -3.71
C ASN A 32 -7.98 18.91 -2.88
N ASN A 33 -7.84 18.84 -1.56
CA ASN A 33 -8.90 19.12 -0.60
C ASN A 33 -10.24 18.42 -0.90
N SER A 34 -10.17 17.16 -1.35
CA SER A 34 -11.31 16.47 -1.96
C SER A 34 -11.65 15.16 -1.24
N ARG A 35 -12.77 14.54 -1.63
CA ARG A 35 -13.21 13.24 -1.10
C ARG A 35 -13.56 12.29 -2.24
N VAL A 36 -13.05 11.06 -2.19
CA VAL A 36 -13.33 9.97 -3.12
C VAL A 36 -13.91 8.82 -2.31
N ASP A 37 -15.24 8.72 -2.30
CA ASP A 37 -15.96 7.90 -1.32
C ASP A 37 -16.88 6.86 -1.96
N LYS A 38 -16.78 5.60 -1.52
CA LYS A 38 -17.75 4.54 -1.85
C LYS A 38 -17.95 4.33 -3.35
N ASN A 39 -16.91 4.58 -4.14
CA ASN A 39 -16.92 4.31 -5.56
C ASN A 39 -16.57 2.84 -5.81
N GLN A 40 -17.07 2.30 -6.92
CA GLN A 40 -16.93 0.88 -7.24
C GLN A 40 -16.43 0.68 -8.67
N ALA A 41 -15.40 -0.15 -8.83
CA ALA A 41 -14.92 -0.61 -10.12
C ALA A 41 -15.04 -2.13 -10.25
N ALA A 42 -15.47 -2.60 -11.42
CA ALA A 42 -15.57 -4.02 -11.72
C ALA A 42 -14.21 -4.69 -11.96
N ASP A 43 -13.18 -3.89 -12.25
CA ASP A 43 -11.79 -4.33 -12.32
C ASP A 43 -10.96 -3.62 -11.23
N GLN A 44 -10.19 -2.59 -11.60
CA GLN A 44 -9.18 -1.97 -10.74
C GLN A 44 -9.51 -0.52 -10.37
N GLY A 45 -8.96 -0.03 -9.26
CA GLY A 45 -9.04 1.38 -8.91
C GLY A 45 -10.45 1.79 -8.53
N GLY A 46 -10.97 1.29 -7.41
CA GLY A 46 -12.35 1.55 -6.99
C GLY A 46 -12.66 3.04 -6.88
N GLY A 47 -11.68 3.85 -6.44
CA GLY A 47 -11.74 5.31 -6.53
C GLY A 47 -11.06 5.84 -7.79
N LEU A 48 -9.77 5.55 -7.94
CA LEU A 48 -8.92 6.10 -8.99
C LEU A 48 -8.11 5.00 -9.67
N SER A 49 -8.13 4.98 -11.01
CA SER A 49 -7.23 4.17 -11.83
C SER A 49 -6.22 5.05 -12.57
N LEU A 50 -4.97 4.58 -12.63
CA LEU A 50 -3.89 5.16 -13.41
C LEU A 50 -3.34 4.11 -14.37
N GLU A 51 -3.38 4.44 -15.65
CA GLU A 51 -2.89 3.63 -16.76
C GLU A 51 -1.95 4.46 -17.66
N GLU A 52 -1.15 3.78 -18.47
CA GLU A 52 -0.43 4.38 -19.61
C GLU A 52 0.31 5.70 -19.31
N GLN A 53 1.23 5.68 -18.34
CA GLN A 53 2.09 6.80 -17.96
C GLN A 53 1.37 8.01 -17.33
N ALA A 54 0.22 7.80 -16.71
CA ALA A 54 -0.49 8.84 -15.99
C ALA A 54 0.33 9.39 -14.80
N GLN A 55 0.20 10.69 -14.54
CA GLN A 55 0.83 11.37 -13.42
C GLN A 55 -0.22 12.00 -12.53
N VAL A 56 -0.18 11.68 -11.24
CA VAL A 56 -1.17 12.15 -10.27
C VAL A 56 -0.50 12.75 -9.06
N MET A 57 -0.96 13.94 -8.67
CA MET A 57 -0.65 14.58 -7.40
C MET A 57 -1.93 14.67 -6.57
N ILE A 58 -1.91 14.11 -5.36
CA ILE A 58 -3.04 14.12 -4.43
C ILE A 58 -2.61 14.79 -3.14
N THR A 59 -3.35 15.80 -2.71
CA THR A 59 -3.11 16.51 -1.46
C THR A 59 -4.38 16.67 -0.64
N ASN A 60 -4.26 16.57 0.70
CA ASN A 60 -5.35 16.88 1.64
C ASN A 60 -6.69 16.21 1.29
N THR A 61 -6.64 14.98 0.81
CA THR A 61 -7.79 14.28 0.25
C THR A 61 -8.06 13.00 1.04
N VAL A 62 -9.30 12.52 0.99
CA VAL A 62 -9.68 11.24 1.61
C VAL A 62 -10.19 10.27 0.55
N PHE A 63 -9.72 9.04 0.59
CA PHE A 63 -10.27 7.90 -0.14
C PHE A 63 -10.91 6.93 0.86
N ASN A 64 -12.25 6.87 0.89
CA ASN A 64 -12.95 6.07 1.89
C ASN A 64 -13.98 5.11 1.32
N GLY A 65 -13.90 3.82 1.70
CA GLY A 65 -14.95 2.85 1.38
C GLY A 65 -15.04 2.48 -0.10
N ASN A 66 -14.02 2.75 -0.90
CA ASN A 66 -14.00 2.41 -2.33
C ASN A 66 -13.71 0.91 -2.54
N GLN A 67 -14.23 0.36 -3.63
CA GLN A 67 -14.20 -1.08 -3.88
C GLN A 67 -13.77 -1.40 -5.30
N ALA A 68 -12.80 -2.30 -5.43
CA ALA A 68 -12.36 -2.89 -6.70
C ALA A 68 -12.53 -4.41 -6.63
N ARG A 69 -12.93 -5.05 -7.72
CA ARG A 69 -13.03 -6.51 -7.76
C ARG A 69 -11.66 -7.18 -7.83
N THR A 70 -10.69 -6.53 -8.46
CA THR A 70 -9.32 -7.01 -8.60
C THR A 70 -8.40 -6.17 -7.72
N ASP A 71 -7.77 -5.12 -8.23
CA ASP A 71 -6.66 -4.47 -7.54
C ASP A 71 -6.94 -2.98 -7.23
N GLY A 72 -6.36 -2.46 -6.16
CA GLY A 72 -6.43 -1.04 -5.83
C GLY A 72 -7.83 -0.60 -5.42
N GLY A 73 -8.28 -1.01 -4.22
CA GLY A 73 -9.64 -0.69 -3.75
C GLY A 73 -9.88 0.82 -3.72
N ALA A 74 -8.90 1.61 -3.26
CA ALA A 74 -8.91 3.06 -3.47
C ALA A 74 -8.24 3.45 -4.78
N ILE A 75 -6.95 3.10 -4.94
CA ILE A 75 -6.12 3.58 -6.02
C ILE A 75 -5.38 2.41 -6.67
N ALA A 76 -5.50 2.28 -7.99
CA ALA A 76 -4.71 1.35 -8.78
C ALA A 76 -3.76 2.12 -9.70
N SER A 77 -2.47 1.78 -9.67
CA SER A 77 -1.46 2.27 -10.60
C SER A 77 -0.85 1.11 -11.37
N SER A 78 -1.40 0.82 -12.54
CA SER A 78 -1.26 -0.47 -13.22
C SER A 78 -0.36 -0.44 -14.46
N SER A 79 0.56 0.53 -14.52
CA SER A 79 1.57 0.61 -15.58
C SER A 79 2.98 0.54 -15.00
N SER A 80 3.75 -0.45 -15.45
CA SER A 80 5.11 -0.72 -14.98
C SER A 80 6.03 0.48 -15.19
N ASN A 81 6.48 1.10 -14.09
CA ASN A 81 7.46 2.20 -14.03
C ASN A 81 7.13 3.49 -14.83
N ALA A 82 5.94 3.59 -15.41
CA ALA A 82 5.56 4.76 -16.20
C ALA A 82 4.68 5.73 -15.41
N ASN A 83 3.87 5.22 -14.49
CA ASN A 83 3.00 6.05 -13.67
C ASN A 83 3.75 6.64 -12.48
N ALA A 84 3.42 7.89 -12.16
CA ALA A 84 3.91 8.58 -10.98
C ALA A 84 2.73 9.01 -10.11
N LEU A 85 2.68 8.47 -8.89
CA LEU A 85 1.64 8.76 -7.91
C LEU A 85 2.28 9.42 -6.67
N MET A 86 2.01 10.72 -6.52
CA MET A 86 2.51 11.53 -5.40
C MET A 86 1.34 11.88 -4.49
N ILE A 87 1.41 11.47 -3.24
CA ILE A 87 0.32 11.60 -2.27
C ILE A 87 0.88 12.24 -1.00
N SER A 88 0.24 13.32 -0.53
CA SER A 88 0.65 14.03 0.67
C SER A 88 -0.54 14.48 1.53
N GLY A 89 -0.51 14.21 2.83
CA GLY A 89 -1.60 14.63 3.72
C GLY A 89 -2.93 13.91 3.43
N VAL A 90 -2.88 12.64 3.02
CA VAL A 90 -4.06 11.89 2.54
C VAL A 90 -4.45 10.80 3.52
N GLY A 91 -5.77 10.58 3.66
CA GLY A 91 -6.32 9.42 4.37
C GLY A 91 -6.91 8.40 3.38
N ILE A 92 -6.47 7.15 3.45
CA ILE A 92 -6.95 6.04 2.62
C ILE A 92 -7.50 4.97 3.56
N ALA A 93 -8.83 4.93 3.72
CA ALA A 93 -9.46 4.12 4.76
C ALA A 93 -10.62 3.24 4.28
N GLY A 94 -10.76 2.06 4.87
CA GLY A 94 -11.96 1.22 4.68
C GLY A 94 -12.17 0.73 3.25
N ASN A 95 -11.13 0.70 2.42
CA ASN A 95 -11.23 0.31 1.01
C ASN A 95 -11.04 -1.20 0.83
N PHE A 96 -11.63 -1.75 -0.23
CA PHE A 96 -11.64 -3.19 -0.49
C PHE A 96 -11.16 -3.52 -1.90
N ALA A 97 -10.25 -4.49 -2.02
CA ALA A 97 -9.85 -5.10 -3.27
C ALA A 97 -10.01 -6.63 -3.19
N GLY A 98 -10.52 -7.29 -4.22
CA GLY A 98 -10.58 -8.76 -4.23
C GLY A 98 -9.20 -9.43 -4.43
N GLY A 99 -8.27 -8.70 -5.05
CA GLY A 99 -6.88 -9.05 -5.33
C GLY A 99 -5.92 -8.27 -4.44
N ASP A 100 -5.12 -7.38 -5.02
CA ASP A 100 -3.99 -6.74 -4.35
C ASP A 100 -4.27 -5.27 -4.03
N GLY A 101 -3.73 -4.77 -2.91
CA GLY A 101 -3.78 -3.34 -2.60
C GLY A 101 -5.17 -2.84 -2.26
N GLY A 102 -5.68 -3.19 -1.08
CA GLY A 102 -7.01 -2.74 -0.63
C GLY A 102 -7.09 -1.23 -0.59
N GLY A 103 -6.05 -0.58 -0.07
CA GLY A 103 -5.81 0.84 -0.25
C GLY A 103 -5.20 1.11 -1.62
N ILE A 104 -3.91 0.80 -1.77
CA ILE A 104 -3.13 1.14 -2.95
C ILE A 104 -2.53 -0.10 -3.60
N TYR A 105 -2.79 -0.25 -4.90
CA TYR A 105 -2.04 -1.15 -5.77
C TYR A 105 -1.05 -0.35 -6.62
N ASN A 106 0.23 -0.74 -6.57
CA ASN A 106 1.31 -0.02 -7.25
C ASN A 106 2.20 -0.95 -8.08
N GLN A 107 2.20 -0.72 -9.40
CA GLN A 107 3.22 -1.23 -10.33
C GLN A 107 4.11 -0.10 -10.89
N GLY A 108 3.84 1.15 -10.52
CA GLY A 108 4.56 2.34 -10.95
C GLY A 108 5.53 2.86 -9.87
N ARG A 109 5.59 4.18 -9.76
CA ARG A 109 6.36 4.90 -8.73
C ARG A 109 5.39 5.57 -7.76
N LEU A 110 5.43 5.15 -6.50
CA LEU A 110 4.62 5.67 -5.41
C LEU A 110 5.48 6.50 -4.46
N SER A 111 5.02 7.70 -4.14
CA SER A 111 5.56 8.53 -3.07
C SER A 111 4.43 8.94 -2.12
N LEU A 112 4.52 8.50 -0.86
CA LEU A 112 3.62 8.94 0.21
C LEU A 112 4.38 9.81 1.20
N SER A 113 3.77 10.93 1.60
CA SER A 113 4.16 11.67 2.80
C SER A 113 2.95 12.00 3.66
N ASP A 114 3.10 12.01 4.98
CA ASP A 114 2.06 12.48 5.91
C ASP A 114 0.70 11.79 5.65
N THR A 115 0.74 10.48 5.39
CA THR A 115 -0.38 9.71 4.85
C THR A 115 -0.76 8.55 5.76
N PHE A 116 -2.07 8.33 5.90
CA PHE A 116 -2.65 7.22 6.66
C PHE A 116 -3.31 6.23 5.71
N VAL A 117 -2.96 4.95 5.79
CA VAL A 117 -3.55 3.86 5.00
C VAL A 117 -4.08 2.81 5.95
N ASN A 118 -5.37 2.92 6.32
CA ASN A 118 -5.92 2.19 7.45
C ASN A 118 -7.16 1.37 7.13
N GLN A 119 -7.37 0.26 7.85
CA GLN A 119 -8.63 -0.50 7.76
C GLN A 119 -8.99 -0.97 6.35
N ASN A 120 -8.00 -1.14 5.48
CA ASN A 120 -8.21 -1.62 4.12
C ASN A 120 -8.14 -3.15 4.11
N THR A 121 -8.87 -3.76 3.16
CA THR A 121 -8.96 -5.22 3.03
C THR A 121 -8.59 -5.66 1.62
N ALA A 122 -7.74 -6.69 1.50
CA ALA A 122 -7.41 -7.29 0.21
C ALA A 122 -6.98 -8.76 0.33
N ASN A 123 -6.64 -9.41 -0.78
CA ASN A 123 -5.90 -10.68 -0.76
C ASN A 123 -4.43 -10.48 -0.40
N ARG A 124 -3.74 -9.52 -1.01
CA ARG A 124 -2.33 -9.20 -0.69
C ARG A 124 -2.12 -7.72 -0.51
N GLY A 125 -1.28 -7.34 0.46
CA GLY A 125 -0.94 -5.94 0.68
C GLY A 125 -2.18 -5.12 0.97
N ALA A 126 -2.95 -5.47 2.00
CA ALA A 126 -4.28 -4.89 2.18
C ALA A 126 -4.24 -3.38 2.35
N GLY A 127 -3.20 -2.85 3.02
CA GLY A 127 -2.87 -1.44 2.92
C GLY A 127 -2.29 -1.11 1.54
N ILE A 128 -1.08 -1.61 1.26
CA ILE A 128 -0.32 -1.30 0.05
C ILE A 128 0.28 -2.57 -0.55
N ALA A 129 0.08 -2.76 -1.86
CA ALA A 129 0.77 -3.78 -2.65
C ALA A 129 1.69 -3.13 -3.67
N THR A 130 2.98 -3.52 -3.67
CA THR A 130 3.99 -3.09 -4.65
C THR A 130 4.46 -4.29 -5.47
N ILE A 131 4.16 -4.28 -6.76
CA ILE A 131 4.23 -5.43 -7.66
C ILE A 131 5.10 -5.10 -8.89
N GLY A 132 5.99 -6.01 -9.26
CA GLY A 132 6.88 -5.87 -10.43
C GLY A 132 8.27 -5.33 -10.07
N SER A 133 9.28 -5.78 -10.81
CA SER A 133 10.71 -5.50 -10.54
C SER A 133 11.11 -4.03 -10.68
N ASN A 134 10.40 -3.28 -11.54
CA ASN A 134 10.65 -1.86 -11.76
C ASN A 134 9.70 -0.95 -10.96
N SER A 135 8.90 -1.51 -10.06
CA SER A 135 8.02 -0.73 -9.19
C SER A 135 8.80 -0.19 -7.98
N SER A 136 8.40 0.99 -7.51
CA SER A 136 8.97 1.57 -6.31
C SER A 136 7.93 2.23 -5.43
N ALA A 137 8.15 2.17 -4.11
CA ALA A 137 7.35 2.90 -3.14
C ALA A 137 8.26 3.56 -2.10
N THR A 138 8.09 4.85 -1.90
CA THR A 138 8.77 5.62 -0.85
C THR A 138 7.73 6.22 0.07
N LEU A 139 7.79 5.87 1.36
CA LEU A 139 6.86 6.35 2.37
C LEU A 139 7.64 7.08 3.46
N ASN A 140 7.23 8.32 3.76
CA ASN A 140 7.77 9.12 4.86
C ASN A 140 6.61 9.61 5.73
N PHE A 141 6.79 9.70 7.05
CA PHE A 141 5.74 10.22 7.95
C PHE A 141 4.40 9.50 7.74
N PHE A 142 4.43 8.17 7.77
CA PHE A 142 3.31 7.34 7.34
C PHE A 142 2.74 6.49 8.48
N ALA A 143 1.47 6.10 8.34
CA ALA A 143 0.85 5.08 9.16
C ALA A 143 0.04 4.12 8.28
N VAL A 144 0.45 2.87 8.23
CA VAL A 144 -0.24 1.78 7.52
C VAL A 144 -0.76 0.80 8.57
N ASN A 145 -1.97 1.03 9.08
CA ASN A 145 -2.44 0.35 10.28
C ASN A 145 -3.79 -0.37 10.10
N ASP A 146 -4.04 -1.39 10.92
CA ASP A 146 -5.33 -2.08 10.99
C ASP A 146 -5.81 -2.66 9.64
N ASN A 147 -4.89 -2.94 8.71
CA ASN A 147 -5.23 -3.50 7.40
C ASN A 147 -5.28 -5.04 7.47
N ILE A 148 -6.18 -5.64 6.70
CA ILE A 148 -6.49 -7.09 6.78
C ILE A 148 -6.30 -7.75 5.41
N ALA A 149 -5.29 -8.60 5.29
CA ALA A 149 -5.07 -9.43 4.11
C ALA A 149 -5.62 -10.85 4.31
N THR A 150 -6.39 -11.34 3.34
CA THR A 150 -6.81 -12.76 3.30
C THR A 150 -5.72 -13.70 2.80
N GLY A 151 -4.59 -13.16 2.33
CA GLY A 151 -3.39 -13.88 1.90
C GLY A 151 -2.15 -13.39 2.66
N TRP A 152 -1.39 -12.47 2.07
CA TRP A 152 -0.05 -12.08 2.57
C TRP A 152 0.11 -10.56 2.69
N GLY A 153 0.89 -10.11 3.67
CA GLY A 153 1.18 -8.68 3.84
C GLY A 153 -0.07 -7.91 4.25
N GLY A 154 -0.50 -8.01 5.50
CA GLY A 154 -1.67 -7.26 5.99
C GLY A 154 -1.51 -5.77 5.76
N GLY A 155 -0.38 -5.20 6.22
CA GLY A 155 -0.06 -3.80 5.95
C GLY A 155 0.50 -3.61 4.54
N LEU A 156 1.67 -4.19 4.28
CA LEU A 156 2.39 -4.02 3.02
C LEU A 156 2.83 -5.36 2.43
N PHE A 157 2.65 -5.52 1.11
CA PHE A 157 3.17 -6.63 0.33
C PHE A 157 4.10 -6.10 -0.77
N ASN A 158 5.35 -6.55 -0.80
CA ASN A 158 6.30 -6.27 -1.87
C ASN A 158 6.72 -7.57 -2.60
N GLN A 159 6.41 -7.69 -3.88
CA GLN A 159 6.69 -8.91 -4.67
C GLN A 159 7.98 -8.88 -5.49
N SER A 160 8.54 -7.72 -5.82
CA SER A 160 9.79 -7.59 -6.58
C SER A 160 10.30 -6.15 -6.65
N GLY A 161 9.53 -5.19 -6.13
CA GLY A 161 9.89 -3.77 -6.22
C GLY A 161 10.88 -3.34 -5.13
N THR A 162 11.17 -2.05 -5.14
CA THR A 162 12.00 -1.38 -4.14
C THR A 162 11.13 -0.54 -3.22
N VAL A 163 11.14 -0.84 -1.92
CA VAL A 163 10.34 -0.13 -0.92
C VAL A 163 11.24 0.55 0.10
N ASN A 164 11.07 1.87 0.28
CA ASN A 164 11.77 2.66 1.29
C ASN A 164 10.74 3.19 2.29
N LEU A 165 10.92 2.87 3.56
CA LEU A 165 10.06 3.29 4.65
C LEU A 165 10.85 4.14 5.63
N ALA A 166 10.39 5.35 5.90
CA ALA A 166 10.98 6.22 6.90
C ALA A 166 9.90 6.85 7.79
N ASP A 167 10.21 6.99 9.09
CA ASP A 167 9.42 7.78 10.02
C ASP A 167 7.94 7.37 10.04
N GLY A 168 7.63 6.15 10.46
CA GLY A 168 6.24 5.69 10.37
C GLY A 168 5.94 4.38 11.06
N SER A 169 4.73 3.87 10.84
CA SER A 169 4.25 2.64 11.46
C SER A 169 3.56 1.69 10.49
N LEU A 170 3.77 0.40 10.71
CA LEU A 170 2.98 -0.70 10.17
C LEU A 170 2.39 -1.46 11.36
N ASN A 171 1.29 -1.00 11.94
CA ASN A 171 0.79 -1.52 13.21
C ASN A 171 -0.58 -2.20 13.09
N GLN A 172 -0.83 -3.20 13.93
CA GLN A 172 -2.13 -3.90 14.04
C GLN A 172 -2.67 -4.48 12.73
N ASN A 173 -1.80 -4.70 11.76
CA ASN A 173 -2.19 -5.33 10.51
C ASN A 173 -2.25 -6.85 10.66
N SER A 174 -3.16 -7.47 9.92
CA SER A 174 -3.40 -8.91 9.99
C SER A 174 -3.29 -9.56 8.61
N SER A 175 -2.72 -10.76 8.55
CA SER A 175 -2.78 -11.62 7.37
C SER A 175 -3.18 -13.05 7.70
N ALA A 176 -3.97 -13.70 6.83
CA ALA A 176 -4.35 -15.09 7.02
C ALA A 176 -3.16 -16.05 6.87
N ASN A 177 -2.19 -15.73 6.00
CA ASN A 177 -0.99 -16.54 5.81
C ASN A 177 0.19 -15.91 6.56
N ASN A 178 0.99 -15.10 5.88
CA ASN A 178 2.24 -14.60 6.45
C ASN A 178 2.42 -13.09 6.28
N GLY A 179 3.25 -12.51 7.14
CA GLY A 179 3.56 -11.08 7.11
C GLY A 179 2.35 -10.26 7.50
N GLY A 180 2.02 -10.21 8.80
CA GLY A 180 0.88 -9.43 9.28
C GLY A 180 1.08 -7.95 8.97
N GLY A 181 2.21 -7.38 9.37
CA GLY A 181 2.59 -6.01 9.01
C GLY A 181 3.16 -5.92 7.61
N LEU A 182 4.17 -6.74 7.32
CA LEU A 182 4.97 -6.64 6.10
C LEU A 182 5.30 -8.02 5.54
N TRP A 183 5.11 -8.21 4.23
CA TRP A 183 5.63 -9.35 3.50
C TRP A 183 6.47 -8.89 2.31
N VAL A 184 7.68 -9.42 2.18
CA VAL A 184 8.54 -9.18 1.02
C VAL A 184 8.95 -10.52 0.41
N ASN A 185 8.72 -10.65 -0.89
CA ASN A 185 9.08 -11.83 -1.66
C ASN A 185 9.87 -11.37 -2.88
N GLY A 186 11.19 -11.48 -2.90
CA GLY A 186 11.98 -11.16 -4.11
C GLY A 186 12.21 -9.67 -4.41
N GLY A 187 11.60 -8.75 -3.67
CA GLY A 187 11.90 -7.31 -3.70
C GLY A 187 12.88 -6.87 -2.61
N THR A 188 13.19 -5.58 -2.57
CA THR A 188 14.03 -4.96 -1.53
C THR A 188 13.18 -4.10 -0.59
N ILE A 189 13.63 -4.00 0.66
CA ILE A 189 13.05 -3.08 1.62
C ILE A 189 14.14 -2.41 2.46
N ALA A 190 14.04 -1.10 2.62
CA ALA A 190 14.84 -0.32 3.56
C ALA A 190 13.91 0.38 4.57
N THR A 191 14.32 0.38 5.83
CA THR A 191 13.53 0.96 6.94
C THR A 191 14.38 1.91 7.77
N ASN A 192 13.85 3.07 8.10
CA ASN A 192 14.49 4.04 9.00
C ASN A 192 13.45 4.60 9.98
N ARG A 193 13.60 4.35 11.28
CA ARG A 193 12.62 4.80 12.32
C ARG A 193 11.18 4.35 11.99
N VAL A 194 11.01 3.04 11.79
CA VAL A 194 9.70 2.43 11.50
C VAL A 194 9.28 1.49 12.64
N GLU A 195 8.05 1.64 13.12
CA GLU A 195 7.44 0.73 14.10
C GLU A 195 6.66 -0.40 13.39
N LEU A 196 6.82 -1.64 13.89
CA LEU A 196 6.03 -2.79 13.47
C LEU A 196 5.45 -3.49 14.72
N ALA A 197 4.29 -3.03 15.19
CA ALA A 197 3.70 -3.46 16.46
C ALA A 197 2.28 -4.04 16.32
N GLY A 198 1.95 -5.04 17.13
CA GLY A 198 0.59 -5.62 17.20
C GLY A 198 0.12 -6.40 15.96
N ASN A 199 1.00 -6.62 14.98
CA ASN A 199 0.63 -7.29 13.76
C ASN A 199 0.49 -8.83 13.92
N GLN A 200 -0.45 -9.42 13.19
CA GLN A 200 -0.86 -10.82 13.33
C GLN A 200 -0.77 -11.57 11.99
N ALA A 201 -0.29 -12.81 12.02
CA ALA A 201 -0.23 -13.67 10.84
C ALA A 201 -0.68 -15.08 11.23
N GLY A 202 -1.46 -15.74 10.37
CA GLY A 202 -1.93 -17.10 10.63
C GLY A 202 -0.84 -18.18 10.59
N SER A 203 0.30 -17.91 9.94
CA SER A 203 1.44 -18.84 9.82
C SER A 203 2.74 -18.25 10.39
N PHE A 204 3.41 -17.34 9.66
CA PHE A 204 4.71 -16.78 10.05
C PHE A 204 4.78 -15.26 9.86
N GLY A 205 5.63 -14.59 10.65
CA GLY A 205 5.91 -13.17 10.43
C GLY A 205 4.80 -12.24 10.89
N GLY A 206 4.28 -12.41 12.11
CA GLY A 206 3.22 -11.54 12.66
C GLY A 206 3.56 -10.07 12.45
N GLY A 207 4.72 -9.62 12.94
CA GLY A 207 5.30 -8.31 12.63
C GLY A 207 5.66 -8.12 11.16
N GLY A 208 6.54 -8.97 10.65
CA GLY A 208 6.93 -9.00 9.24
C GLY A 208 7.63 -10.30 8.87
N PHE A 209 7.55 -10.67 7.59
CA PHE A 209 8.23 -11.81 7.01
C PHE A 209 9.01 -11.36 5.77
N LEU A 210 10.26 -11.80 5.68
CA LEU A 210 11.16 -11.41 4.61
C LEU A 210 11.72 -12.67 3.93
N ARG A 211 11.32 -12.93 2.68
CA ARG A 211 11.89 -13.97 1.81
C ARG A 211 12.89 -13.32 0.87
N ILE A 212 14.16 -13.29 1.27
CA ILE A 212 15.24 -12.61 0.53
C ILE A 212 15.93 -13.59 -0.44
N PRO A 213 16.10 -13.23 -1.72
CA PRO A 213 17.29 -13.57 -2.48
C PRO A 213 18.38 -12.50 -2.17
N SER A 214 19.41 -12.88 -1.40
CA SER A 214 20.62 -12.12 -0.99
C SER A 214 21.05 -10.87 -1.80
N PRO A 215 21.70 -9.81 -1.22
CA PRO A 215 21.75 -9.32 0.17
C PRO A 215 21.07 -7.94 0.35
N VAL A 216 20.62 -7.64 1.58
CA VAL A 216 20.09 -6.32 2.00
C VAL A 216 21.27 -5.35 2.20
N SER A 217 21.20 -4.13 1.65
CA SER A 217 22.30 -3.15 1.71
C SER A 217 22.46 -2.43 3.05
N ASN A 218 21.50 -2.56 3.98
CA ASN A 218 21.56 -1.97 5.32
C ASN A 218 20.95 -2.91 6.38
N PRO A 219 21.45 -2.91 7.62
CA PRO A 219 20.86 -3.69 8.71
C PRO A 219 19.42 -3.22 8.98
N LEU A 220 18.45 -4.12 8.81
CA LEU A 220 17.06 -3.88 9.18
C LEU A 220 17.00 -3.75 10.71
N THR A 221 16.60 -2.60 11.20
CA THR A 221 16.41 -2.31 12.63
C THR A 221 14.92 -2.36 12.94
N PHE A 222 14.47 -3.38 13.66
CA PHE A 222 13.10 -3.47 14.16
C PHE A 222 13.04 -2.98 15.61
N TRP A 223 12.19 -1.99 15.90
CA TRP A 223 11.90 -1.56 17.27
C TRP A 223 10.68 -2.33 17.79
N VAL A 224 10.87 -3.13 18.85
CA VAL A 224 9.85 -4.04 19.39
C VAL A 224 9.23 -3.43 20.65
N THR A 225 7.91 -3.21 20.67
CA THR A 225 7.23 -2.64 21.83
C THR A 225 6.37 -3.63 22.63
N ARG A 226 5.86 -4.76 22.06
CA ARG A 226 5.09 -5.80 22.83
C ARG A 226 5.13 -7.24 22.22
N PRO A 227 5.15 -8.33 23.03
CA PRO A 227 4.98 -9.72 22.57
C PRO A 227 3.53 -10.06 22.12
N PRO A 228 3.29 -11.15 21.34
CA PRO A 228 4.24 -12.16 20.82
C PRO A 228 4.68 -11.85 19.37
N PHE A 229 5.94 -11.43 19.19
CA PHE A 229 6.50 -11.14 17.88
C PHE A 229 7.37 -12.30 17.38
N ARG A 230 7.08 -12.81 16.17
CA ARG A 230 7.98 -13.66 15.38
C ARG A 230 8.24 -12.98 14.05
N ALA A 231 9.26 -12.12 13.93
CA ALA A 231 9.84 -11.83 12.62
C ALA A 231 10.68 -13.03 12.20
N VAL A 232 10.40 -13.57 11.03
CA VAL A 232 11.24 -14.60 10.42
C VAL A 232 12.04 -13.92 9.33
N VAL A 233 13.35 -13.80 9.55
CA VAL A 233 14.31 -13.32 8.57
C VAL A 233 15.11 -14.53 8.10
N SER A 234 15.09 -14.81 6.80
CA SER A 234 15.82 -15.95 6.22
C SER A 234 17.31 -15.67 5.95
N SER A 235 17.89 -14.58 6.48
CA SER A 235 19.29 -14.20 6.25
C SER A 235 20.00 -13.71 7.53
N SER A 236 21.32 -13.83 7.53
CA SER A 236 22.21 -13.62 8.68
C SER A 236 22.42 -12.16 9.14
N ASN A 237 21.80 -11.17 8.48
CA ASN A 237 22.14 -9.74 8.67
C ASN A 237 21.05 -8.88 9.34
N ALA A 238 20.01 -9.47 9.93
CA ALA A 238 19.01 -8.70 10.68
C ALA A 238 19.44 -8.42 12.12
N GLN A 239 19.30 -7.17 12.56
CA GLN A 239 19.54 -6.75 13.95
C GLN A 239 18.18 -6.47 14.61
N MET A 240 17.79 -7.32 15.57
CA MET A 240 16.61 -7.07 16.40
C MET A 240 17.03 -6.34 17.67
N HIS A 241 16.53 -5.13 17.87
CA HIS A 241 16.75 -4.37 19.10
C HIS A 241 15.50 -4.49 19.99
N ARG A 242 15.69 -4.96 21.22
CA ARG A 242 14.71 -4.81 22.30
C ARG A 242 14.95 -3.47 22.97
N LEU A 243 13.88 -2.70 23.20
CA LEU A 243 13.88 -1.68 24.24
C LEU A 243 13.68 -2.35 25.60
#